data_AF-A0A2M7V0T1-F1
#
_entry.id   AF-A0A2M7V0T1-F1
#
_cell.length_a   1.000
_cell.length_b   1.000
_cell.length_c   1.000
_cell.angle_alpha   90.00
_cell.angle_beta   90.00
_cell.angle_gamma   90.00
#
_symmetry.space_group_name_H-M   'P 1'
#
loop_
_entity.id
_entity.type
_entity.pdbx_description
1 polymer ?
#
loop_
_entity_poly.entity_id
_entity_poly.type
_entity_poly.pdbx_seq_one_letter_code
_entity_poly.pdbx_strand_id
1 'polypeptide(L)'
;DEFKFNEVLISIWELISVCDRYIEKERPWEENKKQKEVISNLLFAISNIAEMLKPFLPETSEKIFCQLKTQKSEILFPRIDKK
;
A
#
# COMPACT_ATOMS: atom_id res chain seq x y z
N ASP A 1 -10.13 22.03 -16.72
CA ASP A 1 -9.89 20.80 -15.94
C ASP A 1 -10.31 20.99 -14.51
N GLU A 2 -11.24 20.18 -14.03
CA GLU A 2 -11.60 20.14 -12.61
C GLU A 2 -10.72 19.10 -11.91
N PHE A 3 -9.98 19.52 -10.89
CA PHE A 3 -9.18 18.62 -10.10
C PHE A 3 -10.07 17.83 -9.14
N LYS A 4 -10.30 16.56 -9.46
CA LYS A 4 -11.17 15.66 -8.70
C LYS A 4 -10.41 14.85 -7.64
N PHE A 5 -9.72 15.55 -6.74
CA PHE A 5 -8.85 14.95 -5.72
C PHE A 5 -9.53 13.86 -4.88
N ASN A 6 -10.81 14.06 -4.51
CA ASN A 6 -11.58 13.07 -3.76
C ASN A 6 -11.79 11.77 -4.56
N GLU A 7 -12.12 11.86 -5.85
CA GLU A 7 -12.29 10.69 -6.70
C GLU A 7 -10.96 9.93 -6.84
N VAL A 8 -9.84 10.63 -6.98
CA VAL A 8 -8.50 10.02 -7.04
C VAL A 8 -8.18 9.27 -5.74
N LEU A 9 -8.43 9.88 -4.58
CA LEU A 9 -8.22 9.22 -3.29
C LEU A 9 -9.10 7.98 -3.14
N ILE A 10 -10.37 8.04 -3.58
CA ILE A 10 -11.27 6.89 -3.59
C ILE A 10 -10.68 5.76 -4.44
N SER A 11 -10.19 6.06 -5.65
CA SER A 11 -9.55 5.05 -6.51
C SER A 11 -8.28 4.44 -5.91
N ILE A 12 -7.48 5.23 -5.18
CA ILE A 12 -6.32 4.70 -4.44
C ILE A 12 -6.79 3.72 -3.35
N TRP A 13 -7.83 4.07 -2.59
CA TRP A 13 -8.41 3.19 -1.57
C TRP A 13 -9.04 1.91 -2.16
N GLU A 14 -9.64 2.01 -3.34
CA GLU A 14 -10.15 0.84 -4.07
C GLU A 14 -9.01 -0.11 -4.46
N LEU A 15 -7.88 0.41 -4.94
CA LEU A 15 -6.69 -0.38 -5.25
C LEU A 15 -6.13 -1.07 -3.99
N ILE A 16 -6.02 -0.36 -2.87
CA ILE A 16 -5.62 -0.95 -1.58
C ILE A 16 -6.57 -2.11 -1.22
N SER A 17 -7.87 -1.89 -1.35
CA SER A 17 -8.89 -2.93 -1.07
C SER A 17 -8.78 -4.14 -2.00
N VAL A 18 -8.34 -3.95 -3.26
CA VAL A 18 -8.04 -5.05 -4.18
C VAL A 18 -6.82 -5.84 -3.71
N CYS A 19 -5.75 -5.16 -3.27
CA CYS A 19 -4.57 -5.81 -2.71
C CYS A 19 -4.92 -6.64 -1.47
N ASP A 20 -5.76 -6.12 -0.56
CA ASP A 20 -6.22 -6.85 0.62
C ASP A 20 -6.97 -8.14 0.23
N ARG A 21 -7.89 -8.06 -0.74
CA ARG A 21 -8.59 -9.25 -1.25
C ARG A 21 -7.64 -10.24 -1.94
N TYR A 22 -6.62 -9.74 -2.64
CA TYR A 22 -5.60 -10.57 -3.27
C TYR A 22 -4.77 -11.32 -2.23
N ILE A 23 -4.37 -10.66 -1.15
CA ILE A 23 -3.69 -11.27 0.00
C ILE A 23 -4.53 -12.41 0.60
N GLU A 24 -5.82 -12.16 0.87
CA GLU A 24 -6.71 -13.18 1.44
C GLU A 24 -6.94 -14.36 0.49
N LYS A 25 -7.06 -14.09 -0.81
CA LYS A 25 -7.27 -15.13 -1.84
C LYS A 25 -6.04 -16.01 -2.04
N GLU A 26 -4.86 -15.41 -2.12
CA GLU A 26 -3.62 -16.12 -2.44
C GLU A 26 -2.91 -16.68 -1.19
N ARG A 27 -3.27 -16.21 0.01
CA ARG A 27 -2.76 -16.65 1.31
C ARG A 27 -1.24 -16.84 1.31
N PRO A 28 -0.45 -15.78 1.07
CA PRO A 28 1.00 -15.90 0.91
C PRO A 28 1.74 -16.33 2.18
N TRP A 29 1.07 -16.42 3.34
CA TRP A 29 1.63 -17.02 4.55
C TRP A 29 1.60 -18.55 4.55
N GLU A 30 0.80 -19.17 3.68
CA GLU A 30 0.79 -20.62 3.47
C GLU A 30 1.87 -21.00 2.46
N GLU A 31 2.56 -22.12 2.68
CA GLU A 31 3.62 -22.56 1.79
C GLU A 31 3.04 -23.01 0.45
N ASN A 32 3.33 -22.24 -0.60
CA ASN A 32 2.87 -22.54 -1.94
C ASN A 32 3.91 -22.13 -3.00
N LYS A 33 3.83 -22.73 -4.19
CA LYS A 33 4.79 -22.48 -5.28
C LYS A 33 4.74 -21.05 -5.85
N LYS A 34 3.64 -20.33 -5.63
CA LYS A 34 3.38 -18.98 -6.14
C LYS A 34 3.71 -17.87 -5.13
N GLN A 35 4.14 -18.22 -3.92
CA GLN A 35 4.32 -17.28 -2.82
C GLN A 35 5.22 -16.11 -3.20
N LYS A 36 6.35 -16.39 -3.87
CA LYS A 36 7.28 -15.36 -4.35
C LYS A 36 6.64 -14.42 -5.37
N GLU A 37 5.84 -14.95 -6.28
CA GLU A 37 5.13 -14.15 -7.29
C GLU A 37 4.09 -13.24 -6.64
N VAL A 38 3.29 -13.79 -5.72
CA VAL A 38 2.28 -13.03 -4.96
C VAL A 38 2.91 -11.90 -4.18
N ILE A 39 4.00 -12.16 -3.45
CA ILE A 39 4.73 -11.14 -2.69
C ILE A 39 5.33 -10.09 -3.64
N SER A 40 5.91 -10.51 -4.77
CA SER A 40 6.47 -9.57 -5.76
C SER A 40 5.40 -8.64 -6.34
N ASN A 41 4.21 -9.17 -6.64
CA ASN A 41 3.07 -8.38 -7.12
C ASN A 41 2.60 -7.37 -6.07
N LEU A 42 2.55 -7.77 -4.80
CA LEU A 42 2.19 -6.88 -3.69
C LEU A 42 3.22 -5.78 -3.45
N LEU A 43 4.52 -6.10 -3.53
CA LEU A 43 5.60 -5.12 -3.46
C LEU A 43 5.53 -4.11 -4.60
N PHE A 44 5.21 -4.58 -5.81
CA PHE A 44 4.98 -3.69 -6.95
C PHE A 44 3.76 -2.79 -6.72
N ALA A 45 2.65 -3.34 -6.25
CA ALA A 45 1.44 -2.57 -6.00
C ALA A 45 1.66 -1.48 -4.93
N ILE A 46 2.27 -1.82 -3.78
CA ILE A 46 2.50 -0.85 -2.71
C ILE A 46 3.49 0.25 -3.11
N SER A 47 4.48 -0.05 -3.95
CA SER A 47 5.38 0.96 -4.53
C SER A 47 4.64 1.95 -5.41
N ASN A 48 3.67 1.50 -6.21
CA ASN A 48 2.86 2.39 -7.03
C ASN A 48 1.88 3.20 -6.19
N ILE A 49 1.26 2.59 -5.18
CA ILE A 49 0.40 3.30 -4.21
C ILE A 49 1.18 4.41 -3.52
N ALA A 50 2.43 4.17 -3.12
CA ALA A 50 3.28 5.20 -2.53
C ALA A 50 3.50 6.39 -3.48
N GLU A 51 3.79 6.15 -4.76
CA GLU A 51 3.94 7.24 -5.75
C GLU A 51 2.62 8.00 -5.95
N MET A 52 1.48 7.30 -6.04
CA MET A 52 0.15 7.92 -6.17
C MET A 52 -0.25 8.74 -4.94
N LEU A 53 0.20 8.35 -3.75
CA LEU A 53 -0.06 9.07 -2.51
C LEU A 53 0.81 10.31 -2.34
N LYS A 54 1.93 10.44 -3.06
CA LYS A 54 2.88 11.55 -2.92
C LYS A 54 2.27 12.96 -2.94
N PRO A 55 1.32 13.32 -3.84
CA PRO A 55 0.68 14.64 -3.81
C PRO A 55 -0.34 14.84 -2.67
N PHE A 56 -0.70 13.78 -1.93
CA PHE A 56 -1.71 13.81 -0.87
C PHE A 56 -1.12 13.60 0.53
N LEU A 57 -0.20 12.66 0.66
CA LEU A 57 0.46 12.20 1.90
C LEU A 57 1.96 11.99 1.63
N PRO A 58 2.74 13.06 1.40
CA PRO A 58 4.15 12.96 1.02
C PRO A 58 4.98 12.22 2.07
N GLU A 59 4.76 12.51 3.36
CA GLU A 59 5.46 11.83 4.46
C GLU A 59 5.18 10.32 4.49
N THR A 60 3.92 9.91 4.28
CA THR A 60 3.56 8.49 4.21
C THR A 60 4.19 7.81 3.00
N SER A 61 4.17 8.48 1.84
CA SER A 61 4.82 7.99 0.62
C SER A 61 6.31 7.72 0.85
N GLU A 62 7.03 8.69 1.43
CA GLU A 62 8.45 8.56 1.76
C GLU A 62 8.71 7.42 2.76
N LYS A 63 7.89 7.29 3.80
CA LYS A 63 7.97 6.18 4.75
C LYS A 63 7.81 4.84 4.06
N ILE A 64 6.81 4.67 3.18
CA ILE A 64 6.64 3.42 2.42
C ILE A 64 7.90 3.10 1.60
N PHE A 65 8.43 4.07 0.85
CA PHE A 65 9.66 3.85 0.08
C PHE A 65 10.87 3.52 0.96
N CYS A 66 10.98 4.16 2.13
CA CYS A 66 12.01 3.83 3.11
C CYS A 66 11.88 2.38 3.62
N GLN A 67 10.66 1.93 3.94
CA GLN A 67 10.41 0.55 4.36
C GLN A 67 10.77 -0.46 3.26
N LEU A 68 10.42 -0.18 1.99
CA LEU A 68 10.76 -1.03 0.86
C LEU A 68 12.28 -1.13 0.65
N LYS A 69 13.00 -0.02 0.80
CA LYS A 69 14.46 0.02 0.65
C LYS A 69 15.19 -0.65 1.81
N THR A 70 14.75 -0.41 3.04
CA THR A 70 15.42 -0.88 4.27
C THR A 70 14.96 -2.26 4.73
N GLN A 71 13.83 -2.75 4.19
CA GLN A 71 13.14 -3.96 4.62
C GLN A 71 12.76 -3.94 6.12
N LYS A 72 12.66 -2.76 6.73
CA LYS A 72 12.23 -2.58 8.11
C LYS A 72 10.80 -2.06 8.11
N SER A 73 9.90 -2.77 8.78
CA SER A 73 8.52 -2.33 8.94
C SER A 73 8.41 -1.31 10.07
N GLU A 74 7.68 -0.22 9.80
CA GLU A 74 7.29 0.78 10.80
C GLU A 74 5.81 1.13 10.65
N ILE A 75 5.20 1.63 11.73
CA ILE A 75 3.79 2.00 11.73
C ILE A 75 3.61 3.29 10.92
N LEU A 76 2.87 3.19 9.81
CA LEU A 76 2.57 4.33 8.94
C LEU A 76 1.49 5.25 9.51
N PHE A 77 0.46 4.65 10.13
CA PHE A 77 -0.71 5.36 10.65
C PHE A 77 -0.97 4.95 12.10
N PRO A 78 -0.37 5.67 13.08
CA PRO A 78 -0.69 5.48 14.49
C PRO A 78 -2.17 5.77 14.76
N ARG A 79 -2.75 5.06 15.74
CA ARG A 79 -4.12 5.36 16.19
C ARG A 79 -4.13 6.74 16.85
N ILE A 80 -5.19 7.50 16.59
CA ILE A 80 -5.40 8.79 17.26
C ILE A 80 -5.81 8.48 18.70
N ASP A 81 -4.99 8.88 19.66
CA ASP A 81 -5.34 8.81 21.07
C ASP A 81 -6.47 9.81 21.36
N LYS A 82 -7.62 9.30 21.80
CA LYS A 82 -8.66 10.15 22.41
C LYS A 82 -8.19 10.47 23.84
N LYS A 83 -7.52 11.60 24.03
CA LYS A 83 -7.47 12.24 25.35
C LYS A 83 -8.83 12.83 25.69
#